data_AF-A0A2H0LLH6-F1
#
_entry.id   AF-A0A2H0LLH6-F1
#
_cell.length_a   1.000
_cell.length_b   1.000
_cell.length_c   1.000
_cell.angle_alpha   90.00
_cell.angle_beta   90.00
_cell.angle_gamma   90.00
#
_symmetry.space_group_name_H-M   'P 1'
#
loop_
_entity.id
_entity.type
_entity.pdbx_description
1 polymer ?
#
loop_
_entity_poly.entity_id
_entity_poly.type
_entity_poly.pdbx_seq_one_letter_code
_entity_poly.pdbx_strand_id
1 'polypeptide(L)'
;GKSSILKPNQDLVSQFCDSERFQVEEVIDIPQARVKSLDQLIEEGYIRQIDFIKLDAQGSEYGILNGGRKHVLPNLIGAQVEVEFEPVYENQPLFNEVDQLMRNHGFQLMDIRRSYWKRKDFQNFAGKGQLIFGDALYFKRFNHFDAEGQSSNGRTPSKREQLIKQLIVALVYQMFDYAVGLLKTGASHGLLNGEESCLYLKELSQVSHKGLGTYTSFFGRLHRASQTVLNKLKPQSYLGWADSDREIGNIRDK
;
A
#
# COMPACT_ATOMS: atom_id res chain seq x y z
N GLY A 1 -8.05 -6.44 -19.49
CA GLY A 1 -6.69 -6.44 -20.05
C GLY A 1 -5.70 -6.08 -18.97
N LYS A 2 -4.46 -6.54 -19.10
CA LYS A 2 -3.31 -6.11 -18.32
C LYS A 2 -2.40 -5.29 -19.24
N SER A 3 -1.77 -4.24 -18.71
CA SER A 3 -0.76 -3.47 -19.44
C SER A 3 0.49 -3.41 -18.59
N SER A 4 1.65 -3.69 -19.19
CA SER A 4 2.95 -3.63 -18.53
C SER A 4 3.99 -3.07 -19.51
N ILE A 5 5.03 -2.44 -18.96
CA ILE A 5 6.23 -2.06 -19.72
C ILE A 5 7.21 -3.23 -19.86
N LEU A 6 6.96 -4.33 -19.15
CA LEU A 6 7.78 -5.53 -19.15
C LEU A 6 7.12 -6.63 -19.99
N LYS A 7 7.95 -7.51 -20.56
CA LYS A 7 7.49 -8.65 -21.33
C LYS A 7 7.10 -9.79 -20.38
N PRO A 8 5.95 -10.47 -20.56
CA PRO A 8 5.58 -11.61 -19.74
C PRO A 8 6.59 -12.76 -19.83
N ASN A 9 6.92 -13.35 -18.68
CA ASN A 9 7.80 -14.51 -18.60
C ASN A 9 7.03 -15.79 -18.95
N GLN A 10 7.01 -16.13 -20.24
CA GLN A 10 6.25 -17.28 -20.75
C GLN A 10 6.69 -18.62 -20.17
N ASP A 11 7.97 -18.78 -19.84
CA ASP A 11 8.48 -20.00 -19.21
C ASP A 11 7.84 -20.23 -17.84
N LEU A 12 7.60 -19.16 -17.07
CA LEU A 12 6.92 -19.25 -15.79
C LEU A 12 5.40 -19.36 -15.96
N VAL A 13 4.76 -18.40 -16.65
CA VAL A 13 3.29 -18.27 -16.65
C VAL A 13 2.60 -19.44 -17.34
N SER A 14 3.24 -20.07 -18.34
CA SER A 14 2.67 -21.21 -19.07
C SER A 14 2.46 -22.45 -18.20
N GLN A 15 3.09 -22.52 -17.02
CA GLN A 15 2.96 -23.61 -16.06
C GLN A 15 1.66 -23.53 -15.22
N PHE A 16 0.98 -22.38 -15.20
CA PHE A 16 -0.22 -22.12 -14.38
C PHE A 16 -1.49 -22.01 -15.22
N CYS A 17 -2.66 -22.18 -14.59
CA CYS A 17 -3.95 -21.94 -15.25
C CYS A 17 -4.07 -20.49 -15.76
N ASP A 18 -4.95 -20.27 -16.73
CA ASP A 18 -5.23 -18.96 -17.35
C ASP A 18 -4.00 -18.23 -17.93
N SER A 19 -2.99 -18.99 -18.37
CA SER A 19 -1.74 -18.45 -18.94
C SER A 19 -1.96 -17.59 -20.18
N GLU A 20 -3.05 -17.80 -20.91
CA GLU A 20 -3.45 -17.03 -22.10
C GLU A 20 -3.68 -15.55 -21.81
N ARG A 21 -3.98 -15.19 -20.54
CA ARG A 21 -4.11 -13.78 -20.11
C ARG A 21 -2.80 -12.98 -20.21
N PHE A 22 -1.68 -13.67 -20.40
CA PHE A 22 -0.36 -13.08 -20.60
C PHE A 22 0.10 -13.14 -22.06
N GLN A 23 -0.78 -13.51 -22.99
CA GLN A 23 -0.50 -13.33 -24.42
C GLN A 23 -0.51 -11.84 -24.74
N VAL A 24 0.51 -11.38 -25.45
CA VAL A 24 0.66 -9.97 -25.84
C VAL A 24 -0.24 -9.71 -27.04
N GLU A 25 -1.30 -8.92 -26.84
CA GLU A 25 -2.23 -8.51 -27.90
C GLU A 25 -1.65 -7.37 -28.75
N GLU A 26 -0.96 -6.42 -28.13
CA GLU A 26 -0.41 -5.24 -28.77
C GLU A 26 0.86 -4.78 -28.06
N VAL A 27 1.83 -4.29 -28.84
CA VAL A 27 3.03 -3.60 -28.33
C VAL A 27 3.00 -2.18 -28.88
N ILE A 28 3.03 -1.20 -27.98
CA ILE A 28 3.00 0.23 -28.32
C ILE A 28 4.28 0.88 -27.82
N ASP A 29 4.98 1.57 -28.71
CA ASP A 29 6.11 2.40 -28.33
C ASP A 29 5.64 3.71 -27.68
N ILE A 30 6.02 3.93 -26.42
CA ILE A 30 5.74 5.17 -25.70
C ILE A 30 6.99 6.05 -25.74
N PRO A 31 6.96 7.22 -26.42
CA PRO A 31 8.09 8.13 -26.46
C PRO A 31 8.50 8.56 -25.04
N GLN A 32 9.79 8.61 -24.76
CA GLN A 32 10.33 9.00 -23.45
C GLN A 32 9.78 10.37 -22.97
N ALA A 33 9.55 11.31 -23.90
CA ALA A 33 8.97 12.62 -23.59
C ALA A 33 7.55 12.57 -22.99
N ARG A 34 6.86 11.42 -23.09
CA ARG A 34 5.54 11.17 -22.48
C ARG A 34 5.60 10.46 -21.14
N VAL A 35 6.79 10.08 -20.66
CA VAL A 35 6.99 9.38 -19.39
C VAL A 35 7.60 10.35 -18.39
N LYS A 36 7.01 10.42 -17.19
CA LYS A 36 7.52 11.24 -16.08
C LYS A 36 7.68 10.40 -14.83
N SER A 37 8.79 10.60 -14.14
CA SER A 37 8.99 10.10 -12.78
C SER A 37 8.07 10.82 -11.79
N LEU A 38 7.83 10.21 -10.64
CA LEU A 38 7.04 10.85 -9.59
C LEU A 38 7.68 12.15 -9.10
N ASP A 39 9.01 12.20 -9.00
CA ASP A 39 9.74 13.41 -8.63
C ASP A 39 9.55 14.53 -9.67
N GLN A 40 9.62 14.22 -10.97
CA GLN A 40 9.33 15.20 -12.04
C GLN A 40 7.91 15.75 -11.97
N LEU A 41 6.91 14.91 -11.65
CA LEU A 41 5.53 15.37 -11.48
C LEU A 41 5.40 16.40 -10.34
N ILE A 42 6.20 16.26 -9.28
CA ILE A 42 6.26 17.24 -8.17
C ILE A 42 7.03 18.50 -8.61
N GLU A 43 8.21 18.34 -9.21
CA GLU A 43 9.09 19.44 -9.62
C GLU A 43 8.41 20.38 -10.65
N GLU A 44 7.68 19.79 -11.60
CA GLU A 44 6.94 20.52 -12.64
C GLU A 44 5.55 21.02 -12.15
N GLY A 45 5.18 20.72 -10.90
CA GLY A 45 3.97 21.24 -10.27
C GLY A 45 2.66 20.59 -10.71
N TYR A 46 2.69 19.45 -11.42
CA TYR A 46 1.49 18.67 -11.74
C TYR A 46 0.84 18.08 -10.50
N ILE A 47 1.66 17.68 -9.54
CA ILE A 47 1.22 17.14 -8.25
C ILE A 47 1.88 17.97 -7.16
N ARG A 48 1.08 18.48 -6.23
CA ARG A 48 1.62 19.27 -5.11
C ARG A 48 2.34 18.40 -4.08
N GLN A 49 1.71 17.29 -3.69
CA GLN A 49 2.20 16.35 -2.68
C GLN A 49 1.50 15.01 -2.83
N ILE A 50 2.15 13.94 -2.39
CA ILE A 50 1.58 12.60 -2.29
C ILE A 50 1.73 12.14 -0.85
N ASP A 51 0.62 11.99 -0.14
CA ASP A 51 0.62 11.51 1.24
C ASP A 51 0.63 9.97 1.29
N PHE A 52 -0.19 9.32 0.48
CA PHE A 52 -0.30 7.86 0.39
C PHE A 52 -0.39 7.43 -1.08
N ILE A 53 0.18 6.28 -1.43
CA ILE A 53 0.15 5.75 -2.80
C ILE A 53 -0.30 4.29 -2.82
N LYS A 54 -1.21 3.94 -3.73
CA LYS A 54 -1.47 2.55 -4.13
C LYS A 54 -0.85 2.33 -5.50
N LEU A 55 -0.04 1.29 -5.65
CA LEU A 55 0.59 0.88 -6.91
C LEU A 55 0.13 -0.54 -7.29
N ASP A 56 -0.33 -0.65 -8.53
CA ASP A 56 -0.79 -1.87 -9.21
C ASP A 56 -0.57 -1.60 -10.71
N ALA A 57 0.70 -1.71 -11.10
CA ALA A 57 1.27 -1.32 -12.39
C ALA A 57 1.97 -2.51 -13.08
N GLN A 58 1.65 -3.73 -12.65
CA GLN A 58 2.02 -4.98 -13.32
C GLN A 58 3.54 -5.08 -13.57
N GLY A 59 4.35 -4.84 -12.54
CA GLY A 59 5.80 -5.00 -12.52
C GLY A 59 6.64 -3.74 -12.67
N SER A 60 6.00 -2.57 -12.70
CA SER A 60 6.69 -1.28 -12.78
C SER A 60 6.88 -0.59 -11.42
N GLU A 61 6.41 -1.21 -10.33
CA GLU A 61 6.27 -0.62 -9.00
C GLU A 61 7.60 -0.10 -8.46
N TYR A 62 8.66 -0.92 -8.56
CA TYR A 62 10.00 -0.51 -8.15
C TYR A 62 10.48 0.74 -8.91
N GLY A 63 10.29 0.77 -10.23
CA GLY A 63 10.68 1.89 -11.08
C GLY A 63 9.94 3.18 -10.73
N ILE A 64 8.62 3.07 -10.49
CA ILE A 64 7.76 4.17 -10.06
C ILE A 64 8.22 4.72 -8.71
N LEU A 65 8.46 3.84 -7.72
CA LEU A 65 8.92 4.22 -6.39
C LEU A 65 10.32 4.85 -6.42
N ASN A 66 11.25 4.27 -7.18
CA ASN A 66 12.61 4.77 -7.33
C ASN A 66 12.63 6.14 -8.03
N GLY A 67 11.71 6.38 -8.97
CA GLY A 67 11.47 7.68 -9.58
C GLY A 67 10.85 8.73 -8.64
N GLY A 68 10.46 8.35 -7.42
CA GLY A 68 9.95 9.23 -6.38
C GLY A 68 10.88 9.37 -5.18
N ARG A 69 12.13 8.91 -5.28
CA ARG A 69 13.04 8.80 -4.12
C ARG A 69 13.41 10.14 -3.49
N LYS A 70 13.42 11.24 -4.26
CA LYS A 70 13.91 12.54 -3.80
C LYS A 70 12.82 13.36 -3.13
N HIS A 71 11.60 13.34 -3.65
CA HIS A 71 10.51 14.21 -3.20
C HIS A 71 9.31 13.43 -2.67
N VAL A 72 9.03 12.23 -3.18
CA VAL A 72 7.86 11.46 -2.78
C VAL A 72 8.15 10.58 -1.56
N LEU A 73 9.07 9.62 -1.65
CA LEU A 73 9.37 8.68 -0.55
C LEU A 73 9.72 9.34 0.79
N PRO A 74 10.42 10.50 0.83
CA PRO A 74 10.69 11.19 2.10
C PRO A 74 9.43 11.73 2.79
N ASN A 75 8.43 12.16 2.01
CA ASN A 75 7.22 12.81 2.51
C ASN A 75 6.01 11.87 2.59
N LEU A 76 6.09 10.72 1.93
CA LEU A 76 5.05 9.72 1.89
C LEU A 76 4.87 9.07 3.28
N ILE A 77 3.62 8.95 3.71
CA ILE A 77 3.26 8.42 5.03
C ILE A 77 2.90 6.92 5.02
N GLY A 78 2.61 6.38 3.84
CA GLY A 78 2.35 4.95 3.63
C GLY A 78 2.19 4.61 2.16
N ALA A 79 2.24 3.32 1.85
CA ALA A 79 2.00 2.80 0.51
C ALA A 79 1.33 1.43 0.56
N GLN A 80 0.50 1.12 -0.44
CA GLN A 80 0.12 -0.25 -0.80
C GLN A 80 0.74 -0.55 -2.17
N VAL A 81 1.54 -1.60 -2.28
CA VAL A 81 2.34 -1.86 -3.48
C VAL A 81 2.12 -3.31 -3.91
N GLU A 82 1.70 -3.54 -5.15
CA GLU A 82 1.77 -4.86 -5.78
C GLU A 82 3.24 -5.32 -5.81
N VAL A 83 3.51 -6.52 -5.31
CA VAL A 83 4.84 -7.10 -5.19
C VAL A 83 4.83 -8.54 -5.67
N GLU A 84 5.88 -8.91 -6.37
CA GLU A 84 6.02 -10.24 -6.96
C GLU A 84 7.01 -11.09 -6.19
N PHE A 85 6.60 -12.32 -5.90
CA PHE A 85 7.46 -13.35 -5.30
C PHE A 85 8.12 -14.22 -6.38
N GLU A 86 7.52 -14.26 -7.56
CA GLU A 86 8.04 -14.96 -8.74
C GLU A 86 8.00 -14.01 -9.96
N PRO A 87 8.95 -14.11 -10.89
CA PRO A 87 9.10 -13.16 -12.00
C PRO A 87 8.04 -13.41 -13.09
N VAL A 88 6.82 -12.92 -12.87
CA VAL A 88 5.71 -12.97 -13.84
C VAL A 88 6.06 -12.26 -15.14
N TYR A 89 6.89 -11.23 -15.06
CA TYR A 89 7.51 -10.57 -16.20
C TYR A 89 9.04 -10.77 -16.21
N GLU A 90 9.64 -10.73 -17.40
CA GLU A 90 11.09 -10.85 -17.59
C GLU A 90 11.83 -9.67 -16.93
N ASN A 91 12.88 -9.96 -16.16
CA ASN A 91 13.70 -8.97 -15.43
C ASN A 91 12.92 -8.05 -14.47
N GLN A 92 11.74 -8.50 -14.03
CA GLN A 92 10.92 -7.80 -13.05
C GLN A 92 11.57 -7.78 -11.67
N PRO A 93 11.64 -6.63 -10.99
CA PRO A 93 12.07 -6.57 -9.59
C PRO A 93 11.12 -7.36 -8.68
N LEU A 94 11.67 -8.12 -7.74
CA LEU A 94 10.87 -8.93 -6.82
C LEU A 94 10.64 -8.23 -5.48
N PHE A 95 9.79 -8.83 -4.63
CA PHE A 95 9.42 -8.33 -3.31
C PHE A 95 10.62 -7.90 -2.47
N ASN A 96 11.73 -8.64 -2.48
CA ASN A 96 12.92 -8.30 -1.69
C ASN A 96 13.53 -6.95 -2.12
N GLU A 97 13.51 -6.61 -3.40
CA GLU A 97 14.05 -5.35 -3.90
C GLU A 97 13.12 -4.18 -3.56
N VAL A 98 11.80 -4.39 -3.69
CA VAL A 98 10.79 -3.40 -3.29
C VAL A 98 10.81 -3.16 -1.78
N ASP A 99 10.82 -4.21 -0.96
CA ASP A 99 10.89 -4.11 0.50
C ASP A 99 12.18 -3.43 0.95
N GLN A 100 13.32 -3.75 0.33
CA GLN A 100 14.59 -3.08 0.62
C GLN A 100 14.51 -1.58 0.30
N LEU A 101 13.97 -1.20 -0.86
CA LEU A 101 13.78 0.21 -1.23
C LEU A 101 12.91 0.94 -0.20
N MET A 102 11.77 0.34 0.17
CA MET A 102 10.85 0.92 1.15
C MET A 102 11.51 1.08 2.53
N ARG A 103 12.17 0.04 3.04
CA ARG A 103 12.85 0.10 4.35
C ARG A 103 13.97 1.14 4.39
N ASN A 104 14.75 1.26 3.32
CA ASN A 104 15.79 2.27 3.20
C ASN A 104 15.24 3.70 3.29
N HIS A 105 13.95 3.90 2.98
CA HIS A 105 13.25 5.18 3.12
C HIS A 105 12.41 5.27 4.40
N GLY A 106 12.71 4.48 5.43
CA GLY A 106 12.09 4.59 6.76
C GLY A 106 10.68 4.01 6.85
N PHE A 107 10.29 3.14 5.91
CA PHE A 107 9.05 2.39 6.01
C PHE A 107 9.22 1.08 6.78
N GLN A 108 8.09 0.54 7.23
CA GLN A 108 7.96 -0.79 7.79
C GLN A 108 6.81 -1.51 7.09
N LEU A 109 7.03 -2.79 6.79
CA LEU A 109 6.00 -3.67 6.28
C LEU A 109 4.99 -3.95 7.39
N MET A 110 3.71 -3.73 7.09
CA MET A 110 2.60 -3.87 8.02
C MET A 110 1.81 -5.14 7.76
N ASP A 111 1.57 -5.45 6.49
CA ASP A 111 0.81 -6.62 6.07
C ASP A 111 1.10 -6.96 4.60
N ILE A 112 0.81 -8.21 4.19
CA ILE A 112 0.84 -8.64 2.80
C ILE A 112 -0.41 -9.47 2.51
N ARG A 113 -1.24 -9.00 1.57
CA ARG A 113 -2.30 -9.83 1.00
C ARG A 113 -1.71 -10.71 -0.10
N ARG A 114 -1.60 -12.01 0.15
CA ARG A 114 -0.92 -12.95 -0.75
C ARG A 114 -1.86 -13.52 -1.80
N SER A 115 -1.32 -13.78 -2.98
CA SER A 115 -2.00 -14.43 -4.10
C SER A 115 -1.22 -15.67 -4.56
N TYR A 116 -1.94 -16.78 -4.70
CA TYR A 116 -1.40 -18.09 -5.03
C TYR A 116 -1.97 -18.61 -6.34
N TRP A 117 -1.15 -19.23 -7.19
CA TRP A 117 -1.58 -19.89 -8.41
C TRP A 117 -1.32 -21.40 -8.38
N LYS A 118 -2.29 -22.17 -8.86
CA LYS A 118 -2.11 -23.62 -9.06
C LYS A 118 -1.53 -23.91 -10.44
N ARG A 119 -0.67 -24.93 -10.49
CA ARG A 119 -0.17 -25.52 -11.73
C ARG A 119 -1.33 -26.16 -12.50
N LYS A 120 -1.28 -26.14 -13.84
CA LYS A 120 -2.35 -26.68 -14.72
C LYS A 120 -2.76 -28.11 -14.33
N ASP A 121 -1.77 -28.97 -14.10
CA ASP A 121 -2.01 -30.39 -13.79
C ASP A 121 -2.55 -30.63 -12.37
N PHE A 122 -2.47 -29.62 -11.49
CA PHE A 122 -2.79 -29.75 -10.07
C PHE A 122 -4.02 -28.93 -9.65
N GLN A 123 -4.75 -28.33 -10.60
CA GLN A 123 -5.92 -27.49 -10.30
C GLN A 123 -7.01 -28.22 -9.48
N ASN A 124 -7.16 -29.53 -9.68
CA ASN A 124 -8.18 -30.36 -9.02
C ASN A 124 -7.76 -30.91 -7.64
N PHE A 125 -6.53 -30.63 -7.19
CA PHE A 125 -6.04 -31.10 -5.89
C PHE A 125 -6.33 -30.08 -4.79
N ALA A 126 -6.56 -30.56 -3.57
CA ALA A 126 -6.79 -29.71 -2.40
C ALA A 126 -5.54 -28.91 -2.00
N GLY A 127 -5.73 -27.76 -1.34
CA GLY A 127 -4.65 -26.90 -0.87
C GLY A 127 -4.40 -25.66 -1.74
N LYS A 128 -3.51 -24.77 -1.26
CA LYS A 128 -3.07 -23.56 -1.98
C LYS A 128 -2.03 -23.91 -3.05
N GLY A 129 -1.94 -23.05 -4.06
CA GLY A 129 -0.89 -23.14 -5.07
C GLY A 129 0.45 -22.54 -4.61
N GLN A 130 1.30 -22.17 -5.57
CA GLN A 130 2.53 -21.44 -5.32
C GLN A 130 2.21 -19.96 -5.07
N LEU A 131 2.92 -19.32 -4.14
CA LEU A 131 2.83 -17.88 -3.90
C LEU A 131 3.46 -17.14 -5.11
N ILE A 132 2.71 -16.26 -5.77
CA ILE A 132 3.17 -15.59 -7.00
C ILE A 132 3.35 -14.09 -6.80
N PHE A 133 2.34 -13.42 -6.25
CA PHE A 133 2.36 -11.98 -6.02
C PHE A 133 1.52 -11.65 -4.79
N GLY A 134 1.49 -10.37 -4.41
CA GLY A 134 0.61 -9.89 -3.37
C GLY A 134 0.60 -8.37 -3.30
N ASP A 135 -0.21 -7.83 -2.40
CA ASP A 135 -0.21 -6.41 -2.09
C ASP A 135 0.46 -6.21 -0.72
N ALA A 136 1.61 -5.55 -0.70
CA ALA A 136 2.32 -5.20 0.51
C ALA A 136 1.87 -3.81 1.02
N LEU A 137 1.41 -3.75 2.27
CA LEU A 137 1.07 -2.52 2.97
C LEU A 137 2.27 -2.05 3.79
N TYR A 138 2.72 -0.83 3.53
CA TYR A 138 3.81 -0.17 4.24
C TYR A 138 3.32 1.09 4.93
N PHE A 139 3.77 1.31 6.16
CA PHE A 139 3.64 2.60 6.85
C PHE A 139 5.00 3.15 7.23
N LYS A 140 5.11 4.47 7.36
CA LYS A 140 6.31 5.13 7.85
C LYS A 140 6.58 4.72 9.31
N ARG A 141 7.84 4.63 9.72
CA ARG A 141 8.20 4.35 11.12
C ARG A 141 8.02 5.58 12.00
N PHE A 142 7.60 5.38 13.25
CA PHE A 142 7.33 6.48 14.19
C PHE A 142 8.52 7.43 14.42
N ASN A 143 9.75 6.94 14.28
CA ASN A 143 10.97 7.75 14.45
C ASN A 143 11.12 8.89 13.42
N HIS A 144 10.31 8.91 12.36
CA HIS A 144 10.29 10.04 11.44
C HIS A 144 9.80 11.34 12.12
N PHE A 145 9.09 11.25 13.26
CA PHE A 145 8.71 12.41 14.05
C PHE A 145 9.88 12.97 14.88
N ASP A 146 10.91 12.16 15.15
CA ASP A 146 12.11 12.55 15.90
C ASP A 146 13.05 13.42 15.05
N ALA A 147 13.02 13.25 13.72
CA ALA A 147 13.89 13.98 12.80
C ALA A 147 13.67 15.50 12.93
N GLU A 148 14.75 16.25 13.17
CA GLU A 148 14.75 17.70 13.10
C GLU A 148 14.64 18.16 11.64
N GLY A 149 13.41 18.31 11.17
CA GLY A 149 13.15 18.91 9.87
C GLY A 149 13.08 20.42 10.01
N GLN A 150 14.11 21.14 9.55
CA GLN A 150 13.98 22.55 9.20
C GLN A 150 12.80 22.69 8.24
N SER A 151 11.91 23.64 8.50
CA SER A 151 10.85 24.03 7.59
C SER A 151 11.48 24.72 6.37
N SER A 152 12.11 23.93 5.50
CA SER A 152 12.69 24.42 4.26
C SER A 152 11.56 24.60 3.26
N ASN A 153 11.19 25.87 3.02
CA ASN A 153 10.33 26.36 1.94
C ASN A 153 8.85 25.94 1.99
N GLY A 154 8.11 26.23 3.07
CA GLY A 154 6.65 26.48 3.07
C GLY A 154 5.70 25.44 2.42
N ARG A 155 6.21 24.30 1.97
CA ARG A 155 5.50 23.26 1.21
C ARG A 155 5.41 21.93 1.97
N THR A 156 6.17 21.77 3.06
CA THR A 156 6.14 20.56 3.90
C THR A 156 4.95 20.62 4.86
N PRO A 157 4.07 19.60 4.88
CA PRO A 157 2.99 19.52 5.87
C PRO A 157 3.54 19.55 7.30
N SER A 158 2.80 20.15 8.23
CA SER A 158 3.22 20.12 9.64
C SER A 158 3.29 18.67 10.15
N LYS A 159 4.19 18.39 11.11
CA LYS A 159 4.28 17.06 11.75
C LYS A 159 2.92 16.60 12.31
N ARG A 160 2.11 17.55 12.82
CA ARG A 160 0.74 17.29 13.27
C ARG A 160 -0.18 16.88 12.11
N GLU A 161 -0.13 17.56 10.97
CA GLU A 161 -0.90 17.14 9.78
C GLU A 161 -0.52 15.73 9.32
N GLN A 162 0.78 15.42 9.26
CA GLN A 162 1.25 14.08 8.88
C GLN A 162 0.72 13.00 9.83
N LEU A 163 0.77 13.28 11.14
CA LEU A 163 0.22 12.40 12.18
C LEU A 163 -1.27 12.12 11.96
N ILE A 164 -2.08 13.16 11.76
CA ILE A 164 -3.52 13.02 11.54
C ILE A 164 -3.81 12.22 10.26
N LYS A 165 -3.10 12.50 9.16
CA LYS A 165 -3.25 11.74 7.91
C LYS A 165 -2.89 10.26 8.11
N GLN A 166 -1.81 9.97 8.84
CA GLN A 166 -1.42 8.60 9.17
C GLN A 166 -2.47 7.88 10.01
N LEU A 167 -3.07 8.56 10.99
CA LEU A 167 -4.17 8.01 11.77
C LEU A 167 -5.37 7.67 10.89
N ILE A 168 -5.74 8.56 9.96
CA ILE A 168 -6.83 8.32 9.01
C ILE A 168 -6.52 7.09 8.14
N VAL A 169 -5.34 7.01 7.55
CA VAL A 169 -4.93 5.87 6.71
C VAL A 169 -4.89 4.57 7.52
N ALA A 170 -4.36 4.61 8.76
CA ALA A 170 -4.35 3.45 9.64
C ALA A 170 -5.77 2.93 9.88
N LEU A 171 -6.76 3.82 10.02
CA LEU A 171 -8.16 3.44 10.16
C LEU A 171 -8.78 2.91 8.86
N VAL A 172 -8.37 3.42 7.69
CA VAL A 172 -8.76 2.86 6.39
C VAL A 172 -8.37 1.39 6.28
N TYR A 173 -7.13 1.07 6.67
CA TYR A 173 -6.62 -0.29 6.67
C TYR A 173 -6.87 -1.06 7.98
N GLN A 174 -7.66 -0.50 8.90
CA GLN A 174 -7.98 -1.09 10.21
C GLN A 174 -6.74 -1.51 11.03
N MET A 175 -5.62 -0.81 10.85
CA MET A 175 -4.37 -1.01 11.57
C MET A 175 -4.43 -0.28 12.93
N PHE A 176 -5.33 -0.74 13.81
CA PHE A 176 -5.58 -0.10 15.10
C PHE A 176 -4.34 -0.08 16.01
N ASP A 177 -3.52 -1.13 15.98
CA ASP A 177 -2.26 -1.19 16.72
C ASP A 177 -1.31 -0.04 16.32
N TYR A 178 -1.11 0.13 15.01
CA TYR A 178 -0.33 1.24 14.46
C TYR A 178 -0.95 2.60 14.83
N ALA A 179 -2.28 2.74 14.78
CA ALA A 179 -2.97 3.96 15.17
C ALA A 179 -2.77 4.32 16.66
N VAL A 180 -2.78 3.32 17.57
CA VAL A 180 -2.44 3.55 18.98
C VAL A 180 -0.99 4.01 19.13
N GLY A 181 -0.06 3.41 18.39
CA GLY A 181 1.34 3.81 18.35
C GLY A 181 1.51 5.27 17.91
N LEU A 182 0.78 5.70 16.87
CA LEU A 182 0.75 7.09 16.42
C LEU A 182 0.24 8.04 17.50
N LEU A 183 -0.90 7.73 18.13
CA LEU A 183 -1.46 8.61 19.17
C LEU A 183 -0.49 8.82 20.33
N LYS A 184 0.17 7.75 20.79
CA LYS A 184 1.19 7.82 21.84
C LYS A 184 2.39 8.66 21.40
N THR A 185 2.88 8.45 20.18
CA THR A 185 4.01 9.21 19.61
C THR A 185 3.65 10.69 19.44
N GLY A 186 2.44 10.99 18.99
CA GLY A 186 1.94 12.35 18.84
C GLY A 186 1.85 13.09 20.17
N ALA A 187 1.36 12.42 21.23
CA ALA A 187 1.32 12.97 22.58
C ALA A 187 2.73 13.25 23.13
N SER A 188 3.67 12.31 22.97
CA SER A 188 5.05 12.47 23.48
C SER A 188 5.81 13.59 22.80
N HIS A 189 5.46 13.92 21.55
CA HIS A 189 6.05 15.00 20.77
C HIS A 189 5.29 16.32 20.85
N GLY A 190 4.25 16.42 21.69
CA GLY A 190 3.41 17.63 21.80
C GLY A 190 2.60 17.95 20.54
N LEU A 191 2.46 16.99 19.62
CA LEU A 191 1.66 17.14 18.40
C LEU A 191 0.15 17.03 18.69
N LEU A 192 -0.21 16.38 19.80
CA LEU A 192 -1.56 16.28 20.34
C LEU A 192 -1.55 16.75 21.79
N ASN A 193 -2.56 17.50 22.21
CA ASN A 193 -2.71 17.82 23.63
C ASN A 193 -3.26 16.62 24.43
N GLY A 194 -3.25 16.72 25.76
CA GLY A 194 -3.67 15.62 26.64
C GLY A 194 -5.15 15.24 26.48
N GLU A 195 -6.02 16.22 26.25
CA GLU A 195 -7.46 15.98 26.04
C GLU A 195 -7.73 15.28 24.71
N GLU A 196 -7.08 15.74 23.62
CA GLU A 196 -7.15 15.15 22.28
C GLU A 196 -6.67 13.71 22.30
N SER A 197 -5.52 13.46 22.91
CA SER A 197 -4.92 12.12 22.99
C SER A 197 -5.82 11.14 23.73
N CYS A 198 -6.37 11.55 24.88
CA CYS A 198 -7.31 10.75 25.66
C CYS A 198 -8.61 10.48 24.90
N LEU A 199 -9.18 11.50 24.24
CA LEU A 199 -10.40 11.37 23.46
C LEU A 199 -10.20 10.40 22.28
N TYR A 200 -9.12 10.57 21.52
CA TYR A 200 -8.84 9.76 20.35
C TYR A 200 -8.58 8.31 20.70
N LEU A 201 -7.83 8.04 21.78
CA LEU A 201 -7.61 6.67 22.28
C LEU A 201 -8.94 6.01 22.71
N LYS A 202 -9.81 6.76 23.39
CA LYS A 202 -11.13 6.27 23.81
C LYS A 202 -12.00 5.92 22.61
N GLU A 203 -12.08 6.81 21.61
CA GLU A 203 -12.85 6.55 20.40
C GLU A 203 -12.28 5.36 19.61
N LEU A 204 -10.95 5.26 19.48
CA LEU A 204 -10.29 4.17 18.76
C LEU A 204 -10.56 2.82 19.42
N SER A 205 -10.48 2.74 20.75
CA SER A 205 -10.84 1.55 21.53
C SER A 205 -12.29 1.12 21.32
N GLN A 206 -13.22 2.08 21.24
CA GLN A 206 -14.63 1.76 20.98
C GLN A 206 -14.85 1.18 19.58
N VAL A 207 -14.19 1.75 18.56
CA VAL A 207 -14.28 1.28 17.17
C VAL A 207 -13.62 -0.10 17.02
N SER A 208 -12.47 -0.34 17.64
CA SER A 208 -11.73 -1.60 17.50
C SER A 208 -12.44 -2.80 18.15
N HIS A 209 -13.10 -2.62 19.30
CA HIS A 209 -13.70 -3.73 20.05
C HIS A 209 -15.12 -4.11 19.63
N LYS A 210 -15.93 -3.15 19.18
CA LYS A 210 -17.39 -3.35 19.06
C LYS A 210 -17.89 -3.64 17.65
N GLY A 211 -17.05 -3.49 16.61
CA GLY A 211 -17.54 -3.56 15.24
C GLY A 211 -18.65 -2.55 14.94
N LEU A 212 -19.25 -2.63 13.75
CA LEU A 212 -20.11 -1.66 13.02
C LEU A 212 -21.40 -1.11 13.69
N GLY A 213 -21.45 -0.85 14.99
CA GLY A 213 -22.62 -0.26 15.65
C GLY A 213 -22.69 1.26 15.55
N THR A 214 -23.47 1.81 14.61
CA THR A 214 -24.13 3.17 14.61
C THR A 214 -23.40 4.36 15.27
N TYR A 215 -22.07 4.44 15.24
CA TYR A 215 -21.35 5.53 15.91
C TYR A 215 -21.57 6.87 15.21
N THR A 216 -21.96 7.90 15.96
CA THR A 216 -22.04 9.30 15.49
C THR A 216 -20.75 10.09 15.75
N SER A 217 -19.76 9.50 16.46
CA SER A 217 -18.46 10.10 16.77
C SER A 217 -17.62 10.35 15.53
N PHE A 218 -16.57 11.18 15.66
CA PHE A 218 -15.69 11.53 14.55
C PHE A 218 -15.03 10.28 13.96
N PHE A 219 -14.42 9.43 14.78
CA PHE A 219 -13.79 8.20 14.29
C PHE A 219 -14.80 7.16 13.81
N GLY A 220 -16.02 7.14 14.36
CA GLY A 220 -17.10 6.29 13.86
C GLY A 220 -17.56 6.67 12.44
N ARG A 221 -17.72 7.97 12.19
CA ARG A 221 -18.03 8.50 10.84
C ARG A 221 -16.87 8.25 9.88
N LEU A 222 -15.64 8.52 10.32
CA LEU A 222 -14.43 8.30 9.54
C LEU A 222 -14.27 6.83 9.17
N HIS A 223 -14.41 5.92 10.13
CA HIS A 223 -14.31 4.47 9.88
C HIS A 223 -15.37 3.99 8.88
N ARG A 224 -16.61 4.50 8.91
CA ARG A 224 -17.60 4.18 7.87
C ARG A 224 -17.19 4.67 6.49
N ALA A 225 -16.67 5.90 6.38
CA ALA A 225 -16.17 6.42 5.12
C ALA A 225 -14.96 5.60 4.62
N SER A 226 -14.05 5.26 5.53
CA SER A 226 -12.91 4.38 5.33
C SER A 226 -13.30 3.02 4.76
N GLN A 227 -14.38 2.40 5.26
CA GLN A 227 -14.85 1.12 4.71
C GLN A 227 -15.34 1.22 3.27
N THR A 228 -16.02 2.33 2.93
CA THR A 228 -16.41 2.59 1.53
C THR A 228 -15.18 2.70 0.63
N VAL A 229 -14.10 3.32 1.12
CA VAL A 229 -12.82 3.39 0.40
C VAL A 229 -12.18 2.01 0.30
N LEU A 230 -12.05 1.27 1.40
CA LEU A 230 -11.45 -0.06 1.43
C LEU A 230 -12.16 -1.02 0.47
N ASN A 231 -13.50 -1.00 0.43
CA ASN A 231 -14.27 -1.82 -0.50
C ASN A 231 -13.99 -1.49 -1.98
N LYS A 232 -13.61 -0.25 -2.30
CA LYS A 232 -13.14 0.11 -3.66
C LYS A 232 -11.70 -0.32 -3.93
N LEU A 233 -10.89 -0.52 -2.89
CA LEU A 233 -9.51 -1.00 -3.00
C LEU A 233 -9.43 -2.54 -3.04
N LYS A 234 -10.52 -3.25 -2.70
CA LYS A 234 -10.60 -4.71 -2.78
C LYS A 234 -10.55 -5.18 -4.25
N PRO A 235 -9.73 -6.18 -4.58
CA PRO A 235 -9.73 -6.80 -5.89
C PRO A 235 -11.04 -7.56 -6.09
N GLN A 236 -11.48 -7.68 -7.33
CA GLN A 236 -12.57 -8.59 -7.66
C GLN A 236 -12.06 -10.03 -7.45
N SER A 237 -12.79 -10.86 -6.69
CA SER A 237 -12.41 -12.26 -6.47
C SER A 237 -12.29 -12.99 -7.82
N TYR A 238 -11.16 -13.66 -8.06
CA TYR A 238 -10.95 -14.46 -9.26
C TYR A 238 -11.33 -15.93 -9.02
N LEU A 239 -11.90 -16.55 -10.04
CA LEU A 239 -12.47 -17.89 -10.03
C LEU A 239 -11.40 -18.94 -9.68
N GLY A 240 -11.58 -19.72 -8.62
CA GLY A 240 -11.11 -21.11 -8.39
C GLY A 240 -9.61 -21.49 -8.51
N TRP A 241 -8.85 -20.96 -9.46
CA TRP A 241 -7.44 -21.28 -9.75
C TRP A 241 -6.45 -20.34 -9.05
N ALA A 242 -6.89 -19.13 -8.72
CA ALA A 242 -6.19 -18.18 -7.88
C ALA A 242 -6.84 -18.15 -6.50
N ASP A 243 -6.04 -18.38 -5.46
CA ASP A 243 -6.46 -18.13 -4.09
C ASP A 243 -5.76 -16.86 -3.61
N SER A 244 -6.51 -15.92 -3.05
CA SER A 244 -5.95 -14.70 -2.47
C SER A 244 -6.51 -14.50 -1.08
N ASP A 245 -5.66 -14.07 -0.15
CA ASP A 245 -6.15 -13.58 1.14
C ASP A 245 -7.23 -12.50 0.88
N ARG A 246 -8.35 -12.51 1.60
CA ARG A 246 -9.53 -11.72 1.23
C ARG A 246 -9.37 -10.23 1.48
N GLU A 247 -8.57 -9.87 2.47
CA GLU A 247 -8.41 -8.51 2.95
C GLU A 247 -6.92 -8.19 3.20
N ILE A 248 -6.62 -6.90 3.26
CA ILE A 248 -5.30 -6.37 3.63
C ILE A 248 -5.51 -5.45 4.83
N GLY A 249 -4.64 -5.55 5.82
CA GLY A 249 -4.76 -4.91 7.12
C GLY A 249 -5.26 -5.86 8.22
N ASN A 250 -5.39 -5.35 9.44
CA ASN A 250 -5.59 -6.18 10.64
C ASN A 250 -7.05 -6.58 10.87
N ILE A 251 -7.65 -7.25 9.89
CA ILE A 251 -8.95 -7.89 10.05
C ILE A 251 -8.66 -9.37 10.29
N ARG A 252 -8.75 -9.80 11.55
CA ARG A 252 -8.65 -11.23 11.86
C ARG A 252 -9.80 -11.94 11.16
N ASP A 253 -9.47 -12.84 10.24
CA ASP A 253 -10.41 -13.84 9.75
C ASP A 253 -11.04 -14.51 11.00
N LYS A 254 -12.37 -14.40 11.12
CA LYS A 254 -13.13 -15.10 12.16
C LYS A 254 -13.29 -16.57 11.84
#